data_AF-A0A919JUL8-F1
#
_entry.id   AF-A0A919JUL8-F1
#
_cell.length_a   1.000
_cell.length_b   1.000
_cell.length_c   1.000
_cell.angle_alpha   90.00
_cell.angle_beta   90.00
_cell.angle_gamma   90.00
#
_symmetry.space_group_name_H-M   'P 1'
#
loop_
_entity.id
_entity.type
_entity.pdbx_description
1 polymer ?
#
loop_
_entity_poly.entity_id
_entity_poly.type
_entity_poly.pdbx_seq_one_letter_code
_entity_poly.pdbx_strand_id
1 'polypeptide(L)'
;MAKKHPMERLLRDRDLPERLVRAVLEVLPAALSDQTAFLLAGAIRQWDDRSNAMPAALTEGWQQDGGVPAELDRLRAMFRYRRERQRYKWFYESGQAMRDSEEELRSFWVTTGHDVADLDRYMAGVDAEFPDMSAG
;
A
#
# COMPACT_ATOMS: atom_id res chain seq x y z
N MET A 1 10.23 17.99 -20.84
CA MET A 1 10.80 17.67 -19.51
C MET A 1 9.68 17.11 -18.65
N ALA A 2 9.65 15.80 -18.42
CA ALA A 2 8.65 15.20 -17.52
C ALA A 2 8.89 15.74 -16.11
N LYS A 3 7.92 16.47 -15.54
CA LYS A 3 7.97 16.86 -14.13
C LYS A 3 8.12 15.56 -13.33
N LYS A 4 9.26 15.38 -12.64
CA LYS A 4 9.42 14.30 -11.66
C LYS A 4 8.27 14.45 -10.67
N HIS A 5 7.34 13.49 -10.71
CA HIS A 5 6.11 13.58 -9.95
C HIS A 5 6.49 13.61 -8.46
N PRO A 6 5.95 14.52 -7.63
CA PRO A 6 6.30 14.65 -6.21
C PRO A 6 6.19 13.32 -5.45
N MET A 7 5.34 12.40 -5.94
CA MET A 7 5.23 11.05 -5.40
C MET A 7 6.46 10.16 -5.60
N GLU A 8 7.18 10.23 -6.73
CA GLU A 8 8.36 9.38 -6.94
C GLU A 8 9.44 9.65 -5.90
N ARG A 9 9.64 10.91 -5.55
CA ARG A 9 10.63 11.30 -4.53
C ARG A 9 10.19 10.81 -3.15
N LEU A 10 8.92 11.00 -2.81
CA LEU A 10 8.38 10.56 -1.52
C LEU A 10 8.42 9.03 -1.34
N LEU A 11 8.16 8.27 -2.40
CA LEU A 11 8.22 6.81 -2.36
C LEU A 11 9.66 6.30 -2.18
N ARG A 12 10.65 6.97 -2.78
CA ARG A 12 12.07 6.62 -2.63
C ARG A 12 12.60 6.89 -1.22
N ASP A 13 12.13 7.94 -0.58
CA ASP A 13 12.59 8.33 0.76
C ASP A 13 12.06 7.41 1.88
N ARG A 14 11.21 6.42 1.55
CA ARG A 14 10.51 5.56 2.52
C ARG A 14 10.96 4.10 2.61
N ASP A 15 11.99 3.71 1.87
CA ASP A 15 12.48 2.33 1.83
C ASP A 15 11.34 1.30 1.64
N LEU A 16 10.41 1.65 0.73
CA LEU A 16 9.26 0.81 0.42
C LEU A 16 9.67 -0.31 -0.54
N PRO A 17 9.03 -1.50 -0.46
CA PRO A 17 9.22 -2.56 -1.43
C PRO A 17 9.05 -2.03 -2.86
N GLU A 18 9.94 -2.41 -3.77
CA GLU A 18 9.91 -1.92 -5.15
C GLU A 18 8.54 -2.18 -5.81
N ARG A 19 7.91 -3.33 -5.55
CA ARG A 19 6.57 -3.63 -6.08
C ARG A 19 5.51 -2.67 -5.55
N LEU A 20 5.58 -2.25 -4.29
CA LEU A 20 4.66 -1.29 -3.69
C LEU A 20 4.84 0.11 -4.29
N VAL A 21 6.09 0.53 -4.51
CA VAL A 21 6.40 1.77 -5.23
C VAL A 21 5.81 1.73 -6.64
N ARG A 22 6.03 0.64 -7.39
CA ARG A 22 5.46 0.46 -8.73
C ARG A 22 3.93 0.47 -8.70
N ALA A 23 3.30 -0.24 -7.77
CA ALA A 23 1.84 -0.27 -7.64
C ALA A 23 1.27 1.14 -7.41
N VAL A 24 1.90 1.96 -6.56
CA VAL A 24 1.47 3.36 -6.37
C VAL A 24 1.57 4.13 -7.68
N LEU A 25 2.68 4.02 -8.41
CA LEU A 25 2.90 4.75 -9.66
C LEU A 25 1.98 4.30 -10.79
N GLU A 26 1.66 3.01 -10.87
CA GLU A 26 0.79 2.40 -11.88
C GLU A 26 -0.65 2.92 -11.80
N VAL A 27 -1.13 3.27 -10.60
CA VAL A 27 -2.52 3.66 -10.38
C VAL A 27 -2.73 5.16 -10.30
N LEU A 28 -1.66 5.96 -10.39
CA LEU A 28 -1.79 7.41 -10.31
C LEU A 28 -2.69 7.93 -11.44
N PRO A 29 -3.72 8.74 -11.11
CA PRO A 29 -4.50 9.44 -12.11
C PRO A 29 -3.63 10.30 -13.01
N ALA A 30 -3.91 10.30 -14.32
CA ALA A 30 -3.13 11.07 -15.29
C ALA A 30 -3.19 12.59 -15.05
N ALA A 31 -4.28 13.06 -14.44
CA ALA A 31 -4.51 14.46 -14.09
C ALA A 31 -4.46 14.70 -12.57
N LEU A 32 -3.60 13.97 -11.85
CA LEU A 32 -3.48 14.11 -10.40
C LEU A 32 -3.17 15.55 -9.99
N SER A 33 -4.04 16.14 -9.17
CA SER A 33 -3.86 17.48 -8.63
C SER A 33 -2.80 17.49 -7.51
N ASP A 34 -2.17 18.65 -7.29
CA ASP A 34 -1.21 18.82 -6.20
C ASP A 34 -1.83 18.55 -4.82
N GLN A 35 -3.12 18.88 -4.65
CA GLN A 35 -3.87 18.62 -3.43
C GLN A 35 -4.07 17.12 -3.20
N THR A 36 -4.52 16.36 -4.19
CA THR A 36 -4.68 14.91 -4.08
C THR A 36 -3.33 14.23 -3.87
N ALA A 37 -2.27 14.68 -4.56
CA ALA A 37 -0.92 14.18 -4.35
C ALA A 37 -0.44 14.41 -2.90
N PHE A 38 -0.71 15.58 -2.31
CA PHE A 38 -0.39 15.87 -0.91
C PHE A 38 -1.17 14.99 0.06
N LEU A 39 -2.47 14.77 -0.19
CA LEU A 39 -3.30 13.89 0.63
C LEU A 39 -2.82 12.43 0.55
N LEU A 40 -2.48 11.95 -0.65
CA LEU A 40 -1.94 10.60 -0.87
C LEU A 40 -0.60 10.42 -0.14
N ALA A 41 0.30 11.39 -0.25
CA ALA A 41 1.58 11.40 0.45
C ALA A 41 1.42 11.26 1.97
N GLY A 42 0.45 11.97 2.54
CA GLY A 42 0.08 11.90 3.95
C GLY A 42 -0.53 10.54 4.31
N ALA A 43 -1.44 10.03 3.48
CA ALA A 43 -2.10 8.74 3.70
C ALA A 43 -1.11 7.58 3.66
N ILE A 44 -0.22 7.53 2.67
CA ILE A 44 0.87 6.53 2.57
C ILE A 44 1.70 6.51 3.86
N ARG A 45 2.00 7.70 4.43
CA ARG A 45 2.74 7.77 5.70
C ARG A 45 1.98 7.10 6.83
N GLN A 46 0.69 7.41 6.92
CA GLN A 46 -0.14 6.86 7.98
C GLN A 46 -0.33 5.35 7.83
N TRP A 47 -0.52 4.87 6.60
CA TRP A 47 -0.69 3.45 6.30
C TRP A 47 0.55 2.64 6.66
N ASP A 48 1.73 3.16 6.36
CA ASP A 48 3.00 2.54 6.70
C ASP A 48 3.24 2.56 8.23
N ASP A 49 2.99 3.70 8.90
CA ASP A 49 3.43 3.90 10.28
C ASP A 49 2.41 3.49 11.37
N ARG A 50 1.12 3.80 11.22
CA ARG A 50 0.20 3.90 12.38
C ARG A 50 -1.26 3.52 12.18
N SER A 51 -1.84 3.76 11.01
CA SER A 51 -3.29 3.77 10.82
C SER A 51 -3.65 3.22 9.46
N ASN A 52 -4.79 2.53 9.34
CA ASN A 52 -5.31 2.11 8.04
C ASN A 52 -6.50 2.97 7.56
N ALA A 53 -6.67 4.17 8.10
CA ALA A 53 -7.80 5.01 7.73
C ALA A 53 -7.60 5.61 6.33
N MET A 54 -8.65 5.58 5.51
CA MET A 54 -8.70 6.31 4.24
C MET A 54 -9.34 7.69 4.48
N PRO A 55 -8.61 8.81 4.28
CA PRO A 55 -9.22 10.13 4.42
C PRO A 55 -10.31 10.33 3.34
N ALA A 56 -11.51 10.76 3.73
CA ALA A 56 -12.61 10.99 2.77
C ALA A 56 -12.23 11.97 1.66
N ALA A 57 -11.53 13.06 2.02
CA ALA A 57 -11.05 14.05 1.06
C ALA A 57 -10.03 13.47 0.04
N LEU A 58 -9.30 12.41 0.41
CA LEU A 58 -8.42 11.71 -0.54
C LEU A 58 -9.26 10.93 -1.55
N THR A 59 -10.27 10.19 -1.10
CA THR A 59 -11.16 9.44 -2.01
C THR A 59 -11.88 10.37 -2.99
N GLU A 60 -12.42 11.48 -2.50
CA GLU A 60 -13.10 12.48 -3.33
C GLU A 60 -12.15 13.11 -4.36
N GLY A 61 -10.99 13.60 -3.93
CA GLY A 61 -9.98 14.19 -4.83
C GLY A 61 -9.44 13.17 -5.84
N TRP A 62 -9.25 11.91 -5.42
CA TRP A 62 -8.83 10.83 -6.29
C TRP A 62 -9.83 10.57 -7.41
N GLN A 63 -11.13 10.50 -7.10
CA GLN A 63 -12.18 10.34 -8.10
C GLN A 63 -12.29 11.54 -9.03
N GLN A 64 -12.17 12.76 -8.50
CA GLN A 64 -12.19 14.00 -9.29
C GLN A 64 -11.04 14.05 -10.29
N ASP A 65 -9.87 13.57 -9.90
CA ASP A 65 -8.69 13.50 -10.77
C ASP A 65 -8.75 12.33 -11.79
N GLY A 66 -9.84 11.55 -11.79
CA GLY A 66 -10.06 10.42 -12.70
C GLY A 66 -9.54 9.08 -12.18
N GLY A 67 -9.18 9.01 -10.90
CA GLY A 67 -8.74 7.79 -10.23
C GLY A 67 -9.86 6.81 -9.92
N VAL A 68 -9.53 5.53 -9.97
CA VAL A 68 -10.46 4.45 -9.59
C VAL A 68 -10.38 4.23 -8.07
N PRO A 69 -11.48 4.33 -7.30
CA PRO A 69 -11.46 4.14 -5.84
C PRO A 69 -10.92 2.77 -5.41
N ALA A 70 -11.25 1.72 -6.16
CA ALA A 70 -10.76 0.38 -5.86
C ALA A 70 -9.23 0.31 -5.88
N GLU A 71 -8.54 1.06 -6.75
CA GLU A 71 -7.08 1.11 -6.75
C GLU A 71 -6.51 1.77 -5.50
N LEU A 72 -7.22 2.76 -4.96
CA LEU A 72 -6.83 3.43 -3.73
C LEU A 72 -7.02 2.50 -2.51
N ASP A 73 -8.10 1.73 -2.48
CA ASP A 73 -8.33 0.67 -1.48
C ASP A 73 -7.29 -0.46 -1.61
N ARG A 74 -6.89 -0.81 -2.84
CA ARG A 74 -5.84 -1.80 -3.12
C ARG A 74 -4.52 -1.36 -2.49
N LEU A 75 -4.08 -0.13 -2.74
CA LEU A 75 -2.87 0.42 -2.14
C LEU A 75 -2.94 0.34 -0.62
N ARG A 76 -4.05 0.79 -0.02
CA ARG A 76 -4.26 0.72 1.42
C ARG A 76 -4.10 -0.71 1.97
N ALA A 77 -4.73 -1.70 1.34
CA ALA A 77 -4.65 -3.10 1.76
C ALA A 77 -3.20 -3.64 1.67
N MET A 78 -2.46 -3.28 0.63
CA MET A 78 -1.05 -3.62 0.49
C MET A 78 -0.21 -3.05 1.65
N PHE A 79 -0.35 -1.77 1.98
CA PHE A 79 0.35 -1.13 3.10
C PHE A 79 -0.04 -1.76 4.45
N ARG A 80 -1.33 -2.07 4.66
CA ARG A 80 -1.80 -2.75 5.88
C ARG A 80 -1.08 -4.09 6.05
N TYR A 81 -1.06 -4.93 5.02
CA TYR A 81 -0.42 -6.24 5.10
C TYR A 81 1.07 -6.12 5.46
N ARG A 82 1.80 -5.22 4.78
CA ARG A 82 3.22 -4.97 5.10
C ARG A 82 3.41 -4.55 6.55
N ARG A 83 2.62 -3.58 7.03
CA ARG A 83 2.71 -3.10 8.42
C ARG A 83 2.41 -4.20 9.42
N GLU A 84 1.33 -4.96 9.24
CA GLU A 84 0.98 -6.04 10.18
C GLU A 84 2.02 -7.17 10.13
N ARG A 85 2.66 -7.42 8.97
CA ARG A 85 3.78 -8.36 8.88
C ARG A 85 5.00 -7.89 9.66
N GLN A 86 5.38 -6.62 9.50
CA GLN A 86 6.45 -5.98 10.28
C GLN A 86 6.14 -6.07 11.79
N ARG A 87 4.90 -5.75 12.18
CA ARG A 87 4.45 -5.77 13.58
C ARG A 87 4.48 -7.16 14.20
N TYR A 88 3.97 -8.15 13.49
CA TYR A 88 4.03 -9.55 13.90
C TYR A 88 5.47 -10.01 14.17
N LYS A 89 6.42 -9.60 13.34
CA LYS A 89 7.82 -9.97 13.48
C LYS A 89 8.57 -9.20 14.56
N TRP A 90 8.41 -7.88 14.63
CA TRP A 90 9.23 -7.03 15.50
C TRP A 90 8.66 -6.87 16.91
N PHE A 91 7.35 -6.97 17.06
CA PHE A 91 6.68 -6.73 18.35
C PHE A 91 6.01 -7.98 18.92
N TYR A 92 6.15 -9.14 18.26
CA TYR A 92 5.48 -10.40 18.63
C TYR A 92 3.97 -10.19 18.88
N GLU A 93 3.36 -9.26 18.15
CA GLU A 93 1.94 -8.97 18.29
C GLU A 93 1.08 -10.10 17.75
N SER A 94 -0.19 -10.10 18.15
CA SER A 94 -1.18 -11.11 17.81
C SER A 94 -1.13 -11.51 16.34
N GLY A 95 -0.77 -12.77 16.07
CA GLY A 95 -0.85 -13.35 14.72
C GLY A 95 -2.25 -13.29 14.10
N GLN A 96 -3.29 -12.97 14.89
CA GLN A 96 -4.62 -12.71 14.37
C GLN A 96 -4.66 -11.46 13.48
N ALA A 97 -4.04 -10.35 13.88
CA ALA A 97 -4.07 -9.12 13.08
C ALA A 97 -3.37 -9.30 11.72
N MET A 98 -2.30 -10.11 11.70
CA MET A 98 -1.61 -10.49 10.47
C MET A 98 -2.51 -11.37 9.59
N ARG A 99 -3.14 -12.42 10.15
CA ARG A 99 -4.07 -13.28 9.41
C ARG A 99 -5.26 -12.51 8.85
N ASP A 100 -5.86 -11.63 9.65
CA ASP A 100 -6.98 -10.78 9.21
C ASP A 100 -6.54 -9.87 8.05
N SER A 101 -5.33 -9.31 8.12
CA SER A 101 -4.80 -8.47 7.03
C SER A 101 -4.51 -9.26 5.76
N GLU A 102 -4.04 -10.50 5.89
CA GLU A 102 -3.82 -11.40 4.76
C GLU A 102 -5.16 -11.78 4.10
N GLU A 103 -6.14 -12.19 4.89
CA GLU A 103 -7.46 -12.58 4.40
C GLU A 103 -8.17 -11.40 3.72
N GLU A 104 -8.13 -10.22 4.31
CA GLU A 104 -8.68 -9.00 3.71
C GLU A 104 -8.02 -8.71 2.36
N LEU A 105 -6.69 -8.74 2.29
CA LEU A 105 -5.96 -8.47 1.05
C LEU A 105 -6.30 -9.51 -0.03
N ARG A 106 -6.32 -10.80 0.32
CA ARG A 106 -6.68 -11.89 -0.61
C ARG A 106 -8.12 -11.77 -1.10
N SER A 107 -9.07 -11.56 -0.19
CA SER A 107 -10.49 -11.41 -0.50
C SER A 107 -10.73 -10.21 -1.42
N PHE A 108 -10.11 -9.07 -1.10
CA PHE A 108 -10.16 -7.88 -1.95
C PHE A 108 -9.62 -8.16 -3.35
N TRP A 109 -8.43 -8.78 -3.47
CA TRP A 109 -7.78 -9.02 -4.76
C TRP A 109 -8.62 -9.91 -5.68
N VAL A 110 -9.22 -10.97 -5.11
CA VAL A 110 -10.09 -11.90 -5.85
C VAL A 110 -11.39 -11.22 -6.29
N THR A 111 -12.03 -10.47 -5.38
CA THR A 111 -13.34 -9.84 -5.67
C THR A 111 -13.26 -8.69 -6.66
N THR A 112 -12.11 -8.04 -6.77
CA THR A 112 -11.86 -6.95 -7.72
C THR A 112 -11.27 -7.42 -9.06
N GLY A 113 -11.00 -8.72 -9.19
CA GLY A 113 -10.52 -9.33 -10.44
C GLY A 113 -9.05 -9.03 -10.76
N HIS A 114 -8.24 -8.68 -9.77
CA HIS A 114 -6.80 -8.50 -9.95
C HIS A 114 -6.08 -9.86 -10.06
N ASP A 115 -4.91 -9.86 -10.70
CA ASP A 115 -4.10 -11.07 -10.90
C ASP A 115 -3.59 -11.63 -9.56
N VAL A 116 -4.03 -12.84 -9.21
CA VAL A 116 -3.63 -13.55 -7.98
C VAL A 116 -2.13 -13.87 -7.99
N ALA A 117 -1.53 -14.13 -9.15
CA ALA A 117 -0.09 -14.37 -9.24
C ALA A 117 0.73 -13.11 -8.93
N ASP A 118 0.17 -11.92 -9.14
CA ASP A 118 0.78 -10.66 -8.72
C ASP A 118 0.69 -10.46 -7.21
N LEU A 119 -0.45 -10.83 -6.61
CA LEU A 119 -0.62 -10.81 -5.16
C LEU A 119 0.37 -11.74 -4.44
N ASP A 120 0.50 -12.99 -4.90
CA ASP A 120 1.43 -13.94 -4.27
C ASP A 120 2.89 -13.46 -4.37
N ARG A 121 3.28 -12.85 -5.50
CA ARG A 121 4.60 -12.21 -5.66
C ARG A 121 4.80 -11.04 -4.71
N TYR A 122 3.79 -10.20 -4.53
CA TYR A 122 3.85 -9.10 -3.58
C TYR A 122 4.02 -9.61 -2.15
N MET A 123 3.20 -10.57 -1.74
CA MET A 123 3.25 -11.13 -0.38
C MET A 123 4.58 -11.81 -0.10
N ALA A 124 5.10 -12.61 -1.04
CA ALA A 124 6.41 -13.23 -0.92
C ALA A 124 7.55 -12.19 -0.78
N GLY A 125 7.45 -11.05 -1.49
CA GLY A 125 8.39 -9.95 -1.37
C GLY A 125 8.36 -9.30 0.02
N VAL A 126 7.16 -9.02 0.54
CA VAL A 126 6.98 -8.47 1.90
C VAL A 126 7.46 -9.46 2.96
N ASP A 127 7.20 -10.75 2.79
CA ASP A 127 7.70 -11.79 3.70
C ASP A 127 9.23 -11.85 3.75
N ALA A 128 9.89 -11.63 2.60
CA ALA A 128 11.34 -11.58 2.52
C ALA A 128 11.95 -10.33 3.15
N GLU A 129 11.22 -9.21 3.28
CA GLU A 129 11.67 -8.02 4.03
C GLU A 129 11.78 -8.30 5.53
N PHE A 130 10.98 -9.24 6.03
CA PHE A 130 10.90 -9.57 7.46
C PHE A 130 11.12 -11.08 7.70
N PRO A 131 12.33 -11.60 7.37
CA PRO A 131 12.63 -13.01 7.49
C PRO A 131 12.48 -13.49 8.93
N ASP A 132 12.05 -14.73 9.11
CA ASP A 132 11.84 -15.33 10.42
C ASP A 132 13.15 -15.34 11.24
N MET A 133 13.18 -14.62 12.36
CA MET A 133 14.32 -14.64 13.29
C MET A 133 14.37 -15.93 14.15
N SER A 134 13.51 -16.90 13.87
CA SER A 134 13.45 -18.19 14.58
C SER A 134 14.50 -19.21 14.11
N ALA A 135 15.39 -18.84 13.18
CA ALA A 135 16.60 -19.59 12.84
C ALA A 135 17.83 -18.95 13.50
N GLY A 136 17.96 -19.11 14.81
CA GLY A 136 19.12 -18.71 15.62
C GLY A 136 19.24 -19.57 16.86
#